data_AF-A0A1J8QD25-F1
#
_entry.id   AF-A0A1J8QD25-F1
#
_cell.length_a   1.000
_cell.length_b   1.000
_cell.length_c   1.000
_cell.angle_alpha   90.00
_cell.angle_beta   90.00
_cell.angle_gamma   90.00
#
_symmetry.space_group_name_H-M   'P 1'
#
loop_
_entity.id
_entity.type
_entity.pdbx_description
1 polymer ?
#
loop_
_entity_poly.entity_id
_entity_poly.type
_entity_poly.pdbx_seq_one_letter_code
_entity_poly.pdbx_strand_id
1 'polypeptide(L)'
;MAILSTPLQYINSVPPVTRFFTAATIASSTLYFWIRWTNPSALVPYLTMVPGTSLFFPWTFATSALVEISVIELIVTLLVVPASLSYFERLWGTVETVKFIVVCVTGPNIIAFAFNWIEFVATRDTELFLYGMEYHGQMALFISLLVAFTQVIPEHQVQILGFIKVRVKRLPMAYLTFSTVMTLFGLQCPYILIQFGWFVSWIYLRFYKRNVSDTLGGVVTYGDRSETFTLTSWFPPFLQ
;
A
#
# COMPACT_ATOMS: atom_id res chain seq x y z
N MET A 1 37.24 10.50 -1.59
CA MET A 1 36.93 10.20 -0.18
C MET A 1 35.42 10.16 -0.03
N ALA A 2 34.84 8.97 0.15
CA ALA A 2 33.43 8.86 0.52
C ALA A 2 33.31 9.35 1.97
N ILE A 3 32.80 10.56 2.15
CA ILE A 3 32.47 11.06 3.48
C ILE A 3 31.33 10.17 3.95
N LEU A 4 31.60 9.29 4.93
CA LEU A 4 30.56 8.52 5.60
C LEU A 4 29.55 9.54 6.15
N SER A 5 28.43 9.70 5.47
CA SER A 5 27.36 10.60 5.90
C SER A 5 26.99 10.21 7.32
N THR A 6 27.09 11.15 8.25
CA THR A 6 26.65 10.89 9.63
C THR A 6 25.19 10.42 9.60
N PRO A 7 24.77 9.54 10.53
CA PRO A 7 23.39 9.02 10.55
C PRO A 7 22.35 10.16 10.57
N LEU A 8 22.69 11.30 11.19
CA LEU A 8 21.86 12.50 11.20
C LEU A 8 21.73 13.13 9.80
N GLN A 9 22.82 13.17 9.03
CA GLN A 9 22.83 13.67 7.66
C GLN A 9 22.04 12.76 6.71
N TYR A 10 22.08 11.44 6.94
CA TYR A 10 21.23 10.49 6.23
C TYR A 10 19.74 10.74 6.52
N ILE A 11 19.36 10.88 7.80
CA ILE A 11 17.96 11.16 8.20
C ILE A 11 17.48 12.50 7.62
N ASN A 12 18.34 13.52 7.55
CA ASN A 12 17.99 14.81 6.94
C ASN A 12 17.89 14.76 5.41
N SER A 13 18.49 13.76 4.77
CA SER A 13 18.36 13.54 3.32
C SER A 13 17.06 12.82 2.93
N VAL A 14 16.40 12.17 3.90
CA VAL A 14 15.11 11.50 3.67
C VAL A 14 14.00 12.56 3.64
N PRO A 15 13.16 12.56 2.58
CA PRO A 15 12.01 13.46 2.49
C PRO A 15 11.06 13.37 3.70
N PRO A 16 10.38 14.48 4.06
CA PRO A 16 9.64 14.58 5.32
C PRO A 16 8.51 13.57 5.47
N VAL A 17 7.66 13.35 4.46
CA VAL A 17 6.51 12.42 4.55
C VAL A 17 7.01 11.02 4.80
N THR A 18 8.01 10.59 4.03
CA THR A 18 8.64 9.28 4.17
C THR A 18 9.17 9.08 5.58
N ARG A 19 9.87 10.08 6.14
CA ARG A 19 10.41 10.02 7.49
C ARG A 19 9.32 9.90 8.55
N PHE A 20 8.29 10.76 8.51
CA PHE A 20 7.20 10.73 9.48
C PHE A 20 6.36 9.45 9.36
N PHE A 21 6.09 9.00 8.14
CA PHE A 21 5.34 7.78 7.88
C PHE A 21 6.08 6.53 8.39
N THR A 22 7.40 6.46 8.15
CA THR A 22 8.24 5.36 8.66
C THR A 22 8.29 5.36 10.18
N ALA A 23 8.50 6.53 10.80
CA ALA A 23 8.51 6.67 12.26
C ALA A 23 7.15 6.29 12.88
N ALA A 24 6.04 6.70 12.26
CA ALA A 24 4.69 6.34 12.68
C ALA A 24 4.43 4.83 12.55
N THR A 25 4.96 4.20 11.51
CA THR A 25 4.86 2.74 11.31
C THR A 25 5.60 1.98 12.41
N ILE A 26 6.82 2.40 12.73
CA ILE A 26 7.62 1.80 13.81
C ILE A 26 6.91 1.98 15.15
N ALA A 27 6.45 3.19 15.45
CA ALA A 27 5.79 3.50 16.72
C ALA A 27 4.50 2.69 16.91
N SER A 28 3.64 2.66 15.88
CA SER A 28 2.35 1.97 15.91
C SER A 28 2.53 0.45 15.98
N SER A 29 3.47 -0.12 15.22
CA SER A 29 3.76 -1.56 15.25
C SER A 29 4.39 -1.98 16.59
N THR A 30 5.30 -1.16 17.15
CA THR A 30 5.88 -1.42 18.48
C THR A 30 4.83 -1.38 19.57
N LEU A 31 3.92 -0.39 19.52
CA LEU A 31 2.78 -0.31 20.43
C LEU A 31 1.90 -1.57 20.33
N TYR A 32 1.60 -2.01 19.11
CA TYR A 32 0.83 -3.22 18.88
C TYR A 32 1.52 -4.47 19.47
N PHE A 33 2.83 -4.63 19.24
CA PHE A 33 3.61 -5.73 19.82
C PHE A 33 3.63 -5.70 21.35
N TRP A 34 3.75 -4.51 21.94
CA TRP A 34 3.71 -4.36 23.40
C TRP A 34 2.34 -4.76 23.97
N ILE A 35 1.24 -4.34 23.33
CA ILE A 35 -0.12 -4.73 23.72
C ILE A 35 -0.30 -6.24 23.61
N ARG A 36 0.08 -6.85 22.48
CA ARG A 36 -0.01 -8.30 22.27
C ARG A 36 0.87 -9.11 23.22
N TRP A 37 2.03 -8.58 23.62
CA TRP A 37 2.85 -9.22 24.66
C TRP A 37 2.08 -9.21 25.98
N THR A 38 1.56 -8.07 26.42
CA THR A 38 0.84 -7.98 27.70
C THR A 38 -0.47 -8.77 27.71
N ASN A 39 -1.18 -8.82 26.57
CA ASN A 39 -2.46 -9.50 26.41
C ASN A 39 -2.51 -10.24 25.06
N PRO A 40 -2.06 -11.51 25.01
CA PRO A 40 -1.96 -12.27 23.75
C PRO A 40 -3.28 -12.40 22.99
N SER A 41 -4.40 -12.50 23.71
CA SER A 41 -5.74 -12.68 23.16
C SER A 41 -6.48 -11.38 22.86
N ALA A 42 -5.88 -10.22 23.13
CA ALA A 42 -6.56 -8.94 22.92
C ALA A 42 -6.70 -8.64 21.43
N LEU A 43 -7.94 -8.55 20.96
CA LEU A 43 -8.27 -7.85 19.73
C LEU A 43 -8.00 -6.36 19.95
N VAL A 44 -7.33 -5.71 19.01
CA VAL A 44 -6.96 -4.28 19.12
C VAL A 44 -7.69 -3.45 18.06
N PRO A 45 -9.04 -3.33 18.16
CA PRO A 45 -9.90 -2.75 17.11
C PRO A 45 -9.70 -1.25 16.89
N TYR A 46 -8.90 -0.59 17.72
CA TYR A 46 -8.53 0.82 17.57
C TYR A 46 -7.21 1.02 16.79
N LEU A 47 -6.43 -0.05 16.57
CA LEU A 47 -5.18 -0.05 15.80
C LEU A 47 -5.33 -0.80 14.48
N THR A 48 -5.96 -1.97 14.49
CA THR A 48 -6.25 -2.77 13.28
C THR A 48 -7.69 -2.52 12.83
N MET A 49 -7.96 -2.70 11.54
CA MET A 49 -9.32 -2.56 11.01
C MET A 49 -10.05 -3.90 11.15
N VAL A 50 -11.03 -3.94 12.06
CA VAL A 50 -11.92 -5.08 12.27
C VAL A 50 -13.33 -4.72 11.77
N PRO A 51 -13.89 -5.39 10.75
CA PRO A 51 -15.13 -4.96 10.10
C PRO A 51 -16.32 -4.75 11.06
N GLY A 52 -16.43 -5.53 12.12
CA GLY A 52 -17.51 -5.41 13.11
C GLY A 52 -17.45 -4.15 13.98
N THR A 53 -16.28 -3.55 14.18
CA THR A 53 -16.08 -2.40 15.08
C THR A 53 -15.54 -1.14 14.38
N SER A 54 -15.13 -1.26 13.12
CA SER A 54 -14.50 -0.17 12.36
C SER A 54 -15.37 1.07 12.19
N LEU A 55 -16.70 0.94 12.25
CA LEU A 55 -17.62 2.08 12.21
C LEU A 55 -17.52 2.96 13.48
N PHE A 56 -17.18 2.37 14.62
CA PHE A 56 -16.95 3.12 15.86
C PHE A 56 -15.55 3.76 15.91
N PHE A 57 -14.60 3.20 15.14
CA PHE A 57 -13.21 3.64 15.06
C PHE A 57 -12.82 3.98 13.62
N PRO A 58 -13.38 5.03 13.00
CA PRO A 58 -13.22 5.30 11.56
C PRO A 58 -11.79 5.66 11.15
N TRP A 59 -10.93 6.07 12.08
CA TRP A 59 -9.52 6.31 11.75
C TRP A 59 -8.79 5.03 11.32
N THR A 60 -9.27 3.86 11.74
CA THR A 60 -8.67 2.55 11.39
C THR A 60 -8.62 2.30 9.88
N PHE A 61 -9.50 2.92 9.10
CA PHE A 61 -9.43 2.87 7.64
C PHE A 61 -8.12 3.44 7.08
N ALA A 62 -7.53 4.42 7.75
CA ALA A 62 -6.25 5.01 7.36
C ALA A 62 -5.08 4.52 8.22
N THR A 63 -5.27 4.42 9.53
CA THR A 63 -4.17 4.14 10.48
C THR A 63 -3.80 2.66 10.55
N SER A 64 -4.66 1.74 10.12
CA SER A 64 -4.35 0.29 10.12
C SER A 64 -3.13 -0.06 9.27
N ALA A 65 -2.82 0.74 8.24
CA ALA A 65 -1.61 0.56 7.45
C ALA A 65 -0.31 0.91 8.21
N LEU A 66 -0.38 1.57 9.35
CA LEU A 66 0.81 1.86 10.16
C LEU A 66 1.19 0.68 11.07
N VAL A 67 0.35 -0.35 11.14
CA VAL A 67 0.49 -1.46 12.08
C VAL A 67 0.84 -2.72 11.31
N GLU A 68 2.04 -3.25 11.53
CA GLU A 68 2.44 -4.58 11.07
C GLU A 68 2.32 -5.58 12.23
N ILE A 69 1.71 -6.74 11.96
CA ILE A 69 1.43 -7.77 12.99
C ILE A 69 2.62 -8.74 13.15
N SER A 70 3.46 -8.88 12.13
CA SER A 70 4.66 -9.70 12.18
C SER A 70 5.94 -8.85 12.16
N VAL A 71 6.95 -9.28 12.92
CA VAL A 71 8.29 -8.67 12.89
C VAL A 71 8.91 -8.81 11.49
N ILE A 72 8.65 -9.91 10.80
CA ILE A 72 9.17 -10.15 9.44
C ILE A 72 8.51 -9.16 8.46
N GLU A 73 7.19 -8.99 8.55
CA GLU A 73 6.45 -8.00 7.76
C GLU A 73 6.97 -6.59 8.03
N LEU A 74 7.17 -6.23 9.30
CA LEU A 74 7.74 -4.94 9.68
C LEU A 74 9.12 -4.72 9.05
N ILE A 75 10.02 -5.70 9.10
CA ILE A 75 11.35 -5.58 8.49
C ILE A 75 11.22 -5.37 6.97
N VAL A 76 10.40 -6.17 6.29
CA VAL A 76 10.19 -6.05 4.83
C VAL A 76 9.61 -4.69 4.48
N THR A 77 8.61 -4.24 5.23
CA THR A 77 7.97 -2.93 5.07
C THR A 77 8.98 -1.80 5.24
N LEU A 78 9.81 -1.84 6.29
CA LEU A 78 10.85 -0.83 6.56
C LEU A 78 11.96 -0.79 5.50
N LEU A 79 12.22 -1.90 4.82
CA LEU A 79 13.21 -1.95 3.74
C LEU A 79 12.65 -1.41 2.42
N VAL A 80 11.41 -1.77 2.06
CA VAL A 80 10.89 -1.47 0.72
C VAL A 80 10.08 -0.18 0.66
N VAL A 81 9.21 0.06 1.63
CA VAL A 81 8.25 1.18 1.56
C VAL A 81 8.95 2.53 1.69
N PRO A 82 9.86 2.77 2.66
CA PRO A 82 10.57 4.04 2.76
C PRO A 82 11.45 4.34 1.54
N ALA A 83 12.13 3.33 1.00
CA ALA A 83 12.94 3.48 -0.21
C ALA A 83 12.07 3.94 -1.40
N SER A 84 10.93 3.27 -1.59
CA SER A 84 9.97 3.58 -2.67
C SER A 84 9.29 4.94 -2.48
N LEU A 85 8.81 5.23 -1.27
CA LEU A 85 8.16 6.51 -0.95
C LEU A 85 9.12 7.69 -1.09
N SER A 86 10.37 7.54 -0.67
CA SER A 86 11.36 8.62 -0.80
C SER A 86 11.61 9.01 -2.26
N TYR A 87 11.56 8.04 -3.17
CA TYR A 87 11.67 8.27 -4.61
C TYR A 87 10.46 9.05 -5.14
N PHE A 88 9.24 8.62 -4.79
CA PHE A 88 8.03 9.30 -5.26
C PHE A 88 7.79 10.66 -4.60
N GLU A 89 8.18 10.85 -3.34
CA GLU A 89 8.08 12.15 -2.66
C GLU A 89 8.95 13.20 -3.32
N ARG A 90 10.12 12.82 -3.82
CA ARG A 90 10.98 13.72 -4.61
C ARG A 90 10.38 14.03 -5.98
N LEU A 91 9.67 13.07 -6.59
CA LEU A 91 9.08 13.22 -7.92
C LEU A 91 7.75 13.99 -7.91
N TRP A 92 6.91 13.78 -6.89
CA TRP A 92 5.55 14.34 -6.82
C TRP A 92 5.43 15.50 -5.84
N GLY A 93 6.38 15.64 -4.92
CA GLY A 93 6.29 16.55 -3.79
C GLY A 93 5.47 15.99 -2.63
N THR A 94 5.67 16.60 -1.45
CA THR A 94 5.08 16.18 -0.17
C THR A 94 3.56 16.05 -0.21
N VAL A 95 2.85 17.03 -0.79
CA VAL A 95 1.38 17.06 -0.75
C VAL A 95 0.76 15.91 -1.55
N GLU A 96 1.24 15.67 -2.77
CA GLU A 96 0.69 14.63 -3.64
C GLU A 96 1.06 13.23 -3.13
N THR A 97 2.22 13.07 -2.48
CA THR A 97 2.58 11.81 -1.80
C THR A 97 1.67 11.51 -0.62
N VAL A 98 1.32 12.51 0.21
CA VAL A 98 0.36 12.30 1.32
C VAL A 98 -1.00 11.89 0.77
N LYS A 99 -1.51 12.59 -0.26
CA LYS A 99 -2.79 12.21 -0.89
C LYS A 99 -2.75 10.79 -1.45
N PHE A 100 -1.65 10.43 -2.10
CA PHE A 100 -1.46 9.09 -2.63
C PHE A 100 -1.53 8.02 -1.53
N ILE A 101 -0.79 8.21 -0.43
CA ILE A 101 -0.81 7.28 0.73
C ILE A 101 -2.24 7.18 1.28
N VAL A 102 -2.89 8.31 1.55
CA VAL A 102 -4.23 8.34 2.16
C VAL A 102 -5.25 7.62 1.27
N VAL A 103 -5.27 7.91 -0.03
CA VAL A 103 -6.22 7.28 -0.97
C VAL A 103 -5.91 5.78 -1.14
N CYS A 104 -4.64 5.41 -1.32
CA CYS A 104 -4.24 4.03 -1.60
C CYS A 104 -4.27 3.12 -0.37
N VAL A 105 -4.36 3.68 0.83
CA VAL A 105 -4.64 2.91 2.06
C VAL A 105 -6.14 2.89 2.34
N THR A 106 -6.78 4.05 2.40
CA THR A 106 -8.17 4.19 2.84
C THR A 106 -9.14 3.57 1.85
N GLY A 107 -8.92 3.74 0.54
CA GLY A 107 -9.80 3.21 -0.50
C GLY A 107 -9.92 1.69 -0.46
N PRO A 108 -8.81 0.94 -0.51
CA PRO A 108 -8.83 -0.53 -0.40
C PRO A 108 -9.44 -1.01 0.90
N ASN A 109 -9.18 -0.30 2.00
CA ASN A 109 -9.71 -0.59 3.31
C ASN A 109 -11.24 -0.40 3.38
N ILE A 110 -11.78 0.66 2.78
CA ILE A 110 -13.23 0.86 2.67
C ILE A 110 -13.87 -0.24 1.82
N ILE A 111 -13.24 -0.61 0.69
CA ILE A 111 -13.74 -1.68 -0.18
C ILE A 111 -13.72 -3.01 0.58
N ALA A 112 -12.64 -3.33 1.30
CA ALA A 112 -12.55 -4.54 2.11
C ALA A 112 -13.64 -4.57 3.18
N PHE A 113 -13.83 -3.48 3.93
CA PHE A 113 -14.92 -3.38 4.90
C PHE A 113 -16.29 -3.66 4.28
N ALA A 114 -16.62 -2.99 3.16
CA ALA A 114 -17.89 -3.21 2.48
C ALA A 114 -18.03 -4.66 1.99
N PHE A 115 -16.95 -5.25 1.48
CA PHE A 115 -16.91 -6.62 1.02
C PHE A 115 -17.18 -7.63 2.15
N ASN A 116 -16.56 -7.47 3.32
CA ASN A 116 -16.82 -8.34 4.47
C ASN A 116 -18.26 -8.24 4.97
N TRP A 117 -18.88 -7.05 4.91
CA TRP A 117 -20.29 -6.89 5.25
C TRP A 117 -21.22 -7.59 4.24
N ILE A 118 -20.88 -7.58 2.94
CA ILE A 118 -21.61 -8.33 1.91
C ILE A 118 -21.47 -9.84 2.15
N GLU A 119 -20.26 -10.32 2.43
CA GLU A 119 -19.98 -11.73 2.74
C GLU A 119 -20.69 -12.19 4.01
N PHE A 120 -20.72 -11.36 5.04
CA PHE A 120 -21.49 -11.58 6.25
C PHE A 120 -22.98 -11.73 5.94
N VAL A 121 -23.57 -10.85 5.13
CA VAL A 121 -24.99 -10.96 4.77
C VAL A 121 -25.28 -12.26 3.99
N ALA A 122 -24.35 -12.69 3.14
CA ALA A 122 -24.50 -13.89 2.32
C ALA A 122 -24.32 -15.20 3.10
N THR A 123 -23.32 -15.28 3.98
CA THR A 123 -22.94 -16.50 4.71
C THR A 123 -23.54 -16.59 6.12
N ARG A 124 -23.90 -15.43 6.70
CA ARG A 124 -24.30 -15.23 8.10
C ARG A 124 -23.26 -15.65 9.13
N ASP A 125 -22.00 -15.80 8.72
CA ASP A 125 -20.90 -16.08 9.63
C ASP A 125 -20.38 -14.77 10.23
N THR A 126 -20.81 -14.49 11.46
CA THR A 126 -20.42 -13.28 12.20
C THR A 126 -18.99 -13.39 12.71
N GLU A 127 -18.57 -14.60 13.12
CA GLU A 127 -17.29 -14.81 13.79
C GLU A 127 -16.15 -14.63 12.79
N LEU A 128 -16.30 -15.17 11.59
CA LEU A 128 -15.27 -15.06 10.55
C LEU A 128 -15.20 -13.64 9.98
N PHE A 129 -16.29 -13.14 9.38
CA PHE A 129 -16.24 -11.94 8.54
C PHE A 129 -16.26 -10.62 9.32
N LEU A 130 -16.88 -10.58 10.52
CA LEU A 130 -16.94 -9.34 11.31
C LEU A 130 -15.85 -9.23 12.36
N TYR A 131 -15.43 -10.34 12.97
CA TYR A 131 -14.48 -10.31 14.10
C TYR A 131 -13.18 -11.10 13.87
N GLY A 132 -13.14 -12.03 12.91
CA GLY A 132 -11.97 -12.84 12.59
C GLY A 132 -11.03 -12.20 11.57
N MET A 133 -11.55 -11.33 10.70
CA MET A 133 -10.75 -10.62 9.71
C MET A 133 -10.18 -9.32 10.30
N GLU A 134 -8.91 -9.34 10.70
CA GLU A 134 -8.18 -8.14 11.14
C GLU A 134 -7.36 -7.58 9.97
N TYR A 135 -7.81 -6.51 9.31
CA TYR A 135 -7.04 -5.87 8.24
C TYR A 135 -5.97 -4.94 8.81
N HIS A 136 -4.73 -5.08 8.31
CA HIS A 136 -3.55 -4.38 8.80
C HIS A 136 -2.46 -4.26 7.72
N GLY A 137 -1.40 -3.53 8.05
CA GLY A 137 -0.15 -3.53 7.31
C GLY A 137 -0.18 -2.76 5.99
N GLN A 138 0.98 -2.75 5.33
CA GLN A 138 1.22 -1.89 4.15
C GLN A 138 1.04 -2.63 2.82
N MET A 139 0.38 -3.78 2.79
CA MET A 139 0.20 -4.59 1.58
C MET A 139 -0.52 -3.82 0.46
N ALA A 140 -1.59 -3.07 0.80
CA ALA A 140 -2.30 -2.19 -0.14
C ALA A 140 -1.39 -1.06 -0.68
N LEU A 141 -0.57 -0.47 0.20
CA LEU A 141 0.36 0.57 -0.19
C LEU A 141 1.50 0.03 -1.06
N PHE A 142 1.97 -1.19 -0.77
CA PHE A 142 3.02 -1.87 -1.51
C PHE A 142 2.64 -2.10 -2.97
N ILE A 143 1.47 -2.70 -3.23
CA ILE A 143 0.98 -2.86 -4.60
C ILE A 143 0.75 -1.51 -5.29
N SER A 144 0.27 -0.50 -4.55
CA SER A 144 0.06 0.84 -5.08
C SER A 144 1.37 1.49 -5.52
N LEU A 145 2.45 1.32 -4.74
CA LEU A 145 3.80 1.77 -5.10
C LEU A 145 4.32 1.03 -6.33
N LEU A 146 4.06 -0.28 -6.46
CA LEU A 146 4.41 -1.02 -7.68
C LEU A 146 3.66 -0.47 -8.90
N VAL A 147 2.36 -0.17 -8.77
CA VAL A 147 1.57 0.49 -9.83
C VAL A 147 2.18 1.85 -10.19
N ALA A 148 2.54 2.67 -9.20
CA ALA A 148 3.23 3.94 -9.44
C ALA A 148 4.57 3.76 -10.17
N PHE A 149 5.34 2.72 -9.86
CA PHE A 149 6.59 2.43 -10.56
C PHE A 149 6.35 2.04 -12.02
N THR A 150 5.29 1.28 -12.32
CA THR A 150 4.95 0.98 -13.71
C THR A 150 4.55 2.21 -14.50
N GLN A 151 3.93 3.20 -13.86
CA GLN A 151 3.59 4.46 -14.50
C GLN A 151 4.86 5.28 -14.86
N VAL A 152 5.84 5.32 -13.95
CA VAL A 152 7.01 6.20 -14.10
C VAL A 152 8.16 5.55 -14.89
N ILE A 153 8.46 4.28 -14.64
CA ILE A 153 9.59 3.55 -15.24
C ILE A 153 9.20 2.11 -15.64
N PRO A 154 8.24 1.92 -16.57
CA PRO A 154 7.72 0.60 -16.91
C PRO A 154 8.77 -0.37 -17.46
N GLU A 155 9.73 0.14 -18.23
CA GLU A 155 10.74 -0.68 -18.92
C GLU A 155 12.01 -0.92 -18.11
N HIS A 156 12.14 -0.32 -16.92
CA HIS A 156 13.29 -0.56 -16.07
C HIS A 156 13.34 -2.03 -15.62
N GLN A 157 14.54 -2.62 -15.62
CA GLN A 157 14.76 -3.99 -15.18
C GLN A 157 15.32 -4.00 -13.77
N VAL A 158 14.59 -4.62 -12.86
CA VAL A 158 15.05 -4.84 -11.49
C VAL A 158 15.66 -6.25 -11.43
N GLN A 159 16.81 -6.37 -10.77
CA GLN A 159 17.41 -7.66 -10.47
C GLN A 159 16.86 -8.17 -9.14
N ILE A 160 16.03 -9.19 -9.19
CA ILE A 160 15.53 -9.89 -8.02
C ILE A 160 16.56 -10.99 -7.69
N LEU A 161 17.01 -11.03 -6.43
CA LEU A 161 17.98 -12.01 -5.90
C LEU A 161 19.35 -12.02 -6.63
N GLY A 162 19.68 -10.96 -7.38
CA GLY A 162 20.97 -10.81 -8.07
C GLY A 162 21.09 -11.54 -9.43
N PHE A 163 20.12 -12.39 -9.80
CA PHE A 163 20.18 -13.14 -11.06
C PHE A 163 18.89 -13.13 -11.88
N ILE A 164 17.72 -12.86 -11.28
CA ILE A 164 16.45 -12.81 -12.02
C ILE A 164 16.18 -11.38 -12.47
N LYS A 165 16.27 -11.13 -13.77
CA LYS A 165 15.93 -9.82 -14.37
C LYS A 165 14.43 -9.77 -14.69
N VAL A 166 13.67 -8.98 -13.94
CA VAL A 166 12.24 -8.76 -14.19
C VAL A 166 11.99 -7.29 -14.51
N ARG A 167 11.16 -7.03 -15.52
CA ARG A 167 10.72 -5.67 -15.83
C ARG A 167 9.69 -5.21 -14.81
N VAL A 168 9.79 -3.96 -14.38
CA VAL A 168 8.87 -3.34 -13.40
C VAL A 168 7.40 -3.54 -13.79
N LYS A 169 7.05 -3.42 -15.08
CA LYS A 169 5.68 -3.63 -15.58
C LYS A 169 5.05 -5.00 -15.27
N ARG A 170 5.86 -6.03 -14.96
CA ARG A 170 5.37 -7.38 -14.63
C ARG A 170 5.16 -7.59 -13.13
N LEU A 171 5.75 -6.74 -12.27
CA LEU A 171 5.74 -6.94 -10.82
C LEU A 171 4.34 -6.80 -10.20
N PRO A 172 3.53 -5.77 -10.53
CA PRO A 172 2.19 -5.64 -9.94
C PRO A 172 1.31 -6.85 -10.23
N MET A 173 1.34 -7.35 -11.47
CA MET A 173 0.48 -8.47 -11.87
C MET A 173 0.97 -9.80 -11.30
N ALA A 174 2.27 -9.99 -11.15
CA ALA A 174 2.80 -11.15 -10.42
C ALA A 174 2.31 -11.15 -8.96
N TYR A 175 2.35 -9.99 -8.31
CA TYR A 175 1.89 -9.84 -6.92
C TYR A 175 0.37 -9.98 -6.78
N LEU A 176 -0.39 -9.43 -7.74
CA LEU A 176 -1.84 -9.61 -7.83
C LEU A 176 -2.22 -11.08 -8.01
N THR A 177 -1.54 -11.79 -8.92
CA THR A 177 -1.77 -13.23 -9.14
C THR A 177 -1.51 -14.03 -7.88
N PHE A 178 -0.42 -13.75 -7.17
CA PHE A 178 -0.12 -14.37 -5.89
C PHE A 178 -1.23 -14.10 -4.86
N SER A 179 -1.68 -12.85 -4.73
CA SER A 179 -2.80 -12.48 -3.86
C SER A 179 -4.09 -13.26 -4.17
N THR A 180 -4.44 -13.36 -5.45
CA THR A 180 -5.65 -14.10 -5.88
C THR A 180 -5.55 -15.57 -5.50
N VAL A 181 -4.40 -16.21 -5.72
CA VAL A 181 -4.17 -17.61 -5.32
C VAL A 181 -4.30 -17.78 -3.81
N MET A 182 -3.69 -16.91 -3.00
CA MET A 182 -3.81 -16.96 -1.54
C MET A 182 -5.26 -16.78 -1.07
N THR A 183 -6.00 -15.85 -1.67
CA THR A 183 -7.41 -15.62 -1.36
C THR A 183 -8.26 -16.86 -1.68
N LEU A 184 -8.00 -17.54 -2.79
CA LEU A 184 -8.70 -18.79 -3.16
C LEU A 184 -8.44 -19.94 -2.20
N PHE A 185 -7.27 -19.96 -1.53
CA PHE A 185 -6.97 -20.91 -0.46
C PHE A 185 -7.60 -20.55 0.90
N GLY A 186 -8.41 -19.49 0.96
CA GLY A 186 -9.05 -19.04 2.19
C GLY A 186 -8.20 -18.05 3.01
N LEU A 187 -7.00 -17.68 2.54
CA LEU A 187 -6.20 -16.60 3.13
C LEU A 187 -6.66 -15.26 2.54
N GLN A 188 -7.86 -14.84 2.89
CA GLN A 188 -8.43 -13.59 2.38
C GLN A 188 -7.78 -12.36 3.02
N CYS A 189 -7.64 -12.35 4.35
CA CYS A 189 -6.91 -11.31 5.05
C CYS A 189 -5.41 -11.67 5.16
N PRO A 190 -4.46 -10.77 4.83
CA PRO A 190 -4.62 -9.43 4.25
C PRO A 190 -4.61 -9.41 2.71
N TYR A 191 -4.52 -10.57 2.06
CA TYR A 191 -4.22 -10.66 0.62
C TYR A 191 -5.24 -9.95 -0.29
N ILE A 192 -6.52 -9.91 0.08
CA ILE A 192 -7.56 -9.22 -0.70
C ILE A 192 -7.28 -7.71 -0.85
N LEU A 193 -6.58 -7.10 0.13
CA LEU A 193 -6.19 -5.69 0.06
C LEU A 193 -5.24 -5.39 -1.10
N ILE A 194 -4.50 -6.40 -1.58
CA ILE A 194 -3.61 -6.25 -2.75
C ILE A 194 -4.45 -6.04 -4.01
N GLN A 195 -5.56 -6.75 -4.14
CA GLN A 195 -6.46 -6.63 -5.30
C GLN A 195 -7.16 -5.27 -5.31
N PHE A 196 -7.72 -4.87 -4.18
CA PHE A 196 -8.35 -3.56 -4.05
C PHE A 196 -7.33 -2.42 -4.14
N GLY A 197 -6.13 -2.59 -3.58
CA GLY A 197 -5.00 -1.65 -3.67
C GLY A 197 -4.55 -1.40 -5.10
N TRP A 198 -4.38 -2.46 -5.88
CA TRP A 198 -4.08 -2.36 -7.30
C TRP A 198 -5.15 -1.54 -8.04
N PHE A 199 -6.42 -1.86 -7.83
CA PHE A 199 -7.52 -1.20 -8.54
C PHE A 199 -7.67 0.28 -8.17
N VAL A 200 -7.65 0.60 -6.87
CA VAL A 200 -7.76 1.98 -6.37
C VAL A 200 -6.57 2.82 -6.82
N SER A 201 -5.34 2.30 -6.72
CA SER A 201 -4.15 3.04 -7.14
C SER A 201 -4.12 3.27 -8.64
N TRP A 202 -4.54 2.29 -9.46
CA TRP A 202 -4.70 2.50 -10.90
C TRP A 202 -5.70 3.61 -11.20
N ILE A 203 -6.90 3.59 -10.60
CA ILE A 203 -7.90 4.66 -10.76
C ILE A 203 -7.33 6.02 -10.34
N TYR A 204 -6.68 6.08 -9.18
CA TYR A 204 -6.14 7.33 -8.64
C TYR A 204 -5.07 7.92 -9.57
N LEU A 205 -4.10 7.11 -10.01
CA LEU A 205 -3.00 7.55 -10.87
C LEU A 205 -3.45 7.84 -12.31
N ARG A 206 -4.48 7.13 -12.80
CA ARG A 206 -5.04 7.34 -14.14
C ARG A 206 -5.88 8.62 -14.23
N PHE A 207 -6.66 8.95 -13.20
CA PHE A 207 -7.69 10.00 -13.33
C PHE A 207 -7.55 11.17 -12.34
N TYR A 208 -7.07 10.94 -11.12
CA TYR A 208 -7.22 11.91 -10.03
C TYR A 208 -5.93 12.61 -9.61
N LYS A 209 -4.76 11.95 -9.74
CA LYS A 209 -3.47 12.52 -9.32
C LYS A 209 -3.21 13.83 -10.06
N ARG A 210 -2.93 14.91 -9.32
CA ARG A 210 -2.59 16.20 -9.91
C ARG A 210 -1.15 16.16 -10.41
N ASN A 211 -0.93 16.54 -11.66
CA ASN A 211 0.38 16.76 -12.24
C ASN A 211 0.54 18.25 -12.54
N VAL A 212 1.55 18.88 -11.95
CA VAL A 212 1.91 20.26 -12.26
C VAL A 212 2.98 20.20 -13.35
N SER A 213 2.61 20.59 -14.57
CA SER A 213 3.58 20.68 -15.66
C SER A 213 4.32 22.01 -15.57
N ASP A 214 5.65 21.98 -15.69
CA ASP A 214 6.55 23.14 -15.58
C ASP A 214 6.56 23.99 -16.88
N THR A 215 5.49 23.94 -17.66
CA THR A 215 5.33 24.75 -18.87
C THR A 215 4.91 26.17 -18.50
N LEU A 216 5.47 27.16 -19.20
CA LEU A 216 5.14 28.59 -19.12
C LEU A 216 3.62 28.78 -19.29
N GLY A 217 2.88 28.79 -18.17
CA GLY A 217 1.42 28.78 -18.16
C GLY A 217 0.80 27.93 -17.03
N GLY A 218 1.60 27.09 -16.35
CA GLY A 218 1.17 26.36 -15.15
C GLY A 218 -0.03 25.44 -15.40
N VAL A 219 -0.10 24.81 -16.58
CA VAL A 219 -1.23 23.95 -16.94
C VAL A 219 -1.27 22.77 -15.98
N VAL A 220 -2.33 22.74 -15.18
CA VAL A 220 -2.60 21.64 -14.25
C VAL A 220 -3.27 20.52 -15.02
N THR A 221 -2.58 19.38 -15.14
CA THR A 221 -3.16 18.17 -15.72
C THR A 221 -3.51 17.18 -14.61
N TYR A 222 -4.45 16.29 -14.91
CA TYR A 222 -4.93 15.29 -13.96
C TYR A 222 -4.77 13.89 -14.54
N GLY A 223 -4.18 13.03 -13.72
CA GLY A 223 -3.88 11.64 -14.03
C GLY A 223 -2.90 11.48 -15.17
N ASP A 224 -2.70 10.23 -15.56
CA ASP A 224 -2.00 9.86 -16.78
C ASP A 224 -3.01 9.30 -17.77
N ARG A 225 -3.12 9.93 -18.95
CA ARG A 225 -4.05 9.54 -20.02
C ARG A 225 -3.40 8.71 -21.14
N SER A 226 -2.13 8.33 -20.99
CA SER A 226 -1.39 7.54 -21.98
C SER A 226 -2.04 6.17 -22.28
N GLU A 227 -1.96 5.71 -23.51
CA GLU A 227 -2.49 4.37 -23.87
C GLU A 227 -1.73 3.24 -23.18
N THR A 228 -0.48 3.50 -22.80
CA THR A 228 0.41 2.60 -22.06
C THR A 228 -0.01 2.35 -20.61
N PHE A 229 -0.93 3.17 -20.05
CA PHE A 229 -1.44 3.04 -18.68
C PHE A 229 -2.95 2.75 -18.64
N THR A 230 -3.46 2.10 -19.69
CA THR A 230 -4.86 1.64 -19.79
C THR A 230 -5.10 0.38 -18.96
N LEU A 231 -6.36 0.09 -18.61
CA LEU A 231 -6.68 -1.11 -17.82
C LEU A 231 -6.28 -2.41 -18.54
N THR A 232 -6.42 -2.45 -19.86
CA THR A 232 -6.07 -3.60 -20.68
C THR A 232 -4.57 -3.87 -20.68
N SER A 233 -3.74 -2.82 -20.62
CA SER A 233 -2.26 -2.98 -20.62
C SER A 233 -1.69 -3.79 -19.46
N TRP A 234 -2.46 -3.97 -18.38
CA TRP A 234 -2.10 -4.81 -17.24
C TRP A 234 -2.23 -6.30 -17.52
N PHE A 235 -3.09 -6.69 -18.45
CA PHE A 235 -3.32 -8.09 -18.74
C PHE A 235 -2.35 -8.61 -19.80
N PRO A 236 -2.04 -9.91 -19.83
CA PRO A 236 -1.27 -10.51 -20.92
C PRO A 236 -1.96 -10.30 -22.30
N PRO A 237 -1.20 -10.36 -23.42
CA PRO A 237 -1.75 -10.09 -24.75
C PRO A 237 -2.96 -10.94 -25.19
N PHE A 238 -3.18 -12.10 -24.57
CA PHE A 238 -4.34 -12.95 -24.88
C PHE A 238 -5.63 -12.52 -24.16
N LEU A 239 -5.55 -11.59 -23.22
CA LEU A 239 -6.68 -10.98 -22.49
C LEU A 239 -6.84 -9.48 -22.78
N GLN A 240 -6.02 -8.92 -23.67
CA GLN A 240 -6.07 -7.53 -24.14
C GLN A 240 -7.03 -7.40 -25.32
#